data_AF-A0A524EQM6-F1
#
_entry.id   AF-A0A524EQM6-F1
#
_cell.length_a   1.000
_cell.length_b   1.000
_cell.length_c   1.000
_cell.angle_alpha   90.00
_cell.angle_beta   90.00
_cell.angle_gamma   90.00
#
_symmetry.space_group_name_H-M   'P 1'
#
loop_
_entity.id
_entity.type
_entity.pdbx_description
1 polymer ?
#
loop_
_entity_poly.entity_id
_entity_poly.type
_entity_poly.pdbx_seq_one_letter_code
_entity_poly.pdbx_strand_id
1 'polypeptide(L)'
;MDYFKKIFKESVTIVIISSTIGIFSGTLLSVNEKLLYAIPIILLILPSLNSLIGDISTVLVSRLTIHLYIGSIPPKVQKSERLLEDFIGLLITIILSLIVLIILGFIIGIYVGINIVNPFLIILVIIVTIITLFFVLFFLLFIGSIFLFNRGKDPNNLLIPFVTSLADFLTPLLLIIFIIIFI
;
A
#
# COMPACT_ATOMS: atom_id res chain seq x y z
N MET A 1 6.09 -21.19 -29.38
CA MET A 1 7.10 -21.31 -28.30
C MET A 1 7.63 -19.95 -27.82
N ASP A 2 7.83 -18.96 -28.70
CA ASP A 2 8.49 -17.70 -28.32
C ASP A 2 7.66 -16.82 -27.37
N TYR A 3 6.33 -16.83 -27.52
CA TYR A 3 5.43 -16.11 -26.61
C TYR A 3 5.49 -16.67 -25.17
N PHE A 4 5.56 -17.99 -25.04
CA PHE A 4 5.74 -18.66 -23.75
C PHE A 4 7.08 -18.29 -23.10
N LYS A 5 8.18 -18.31 -23.87
CA LYS A 5 9.51 -17.90 -23.36
C LYS A 5 9.55 -16.44 -22.93
N LYS A 6 8.85 -15.56 -23.67
CA LYS A 6 8.72 -14.13 -23.32
C LYS A 6 7.98 -13.94 -22.01
N ILE A 7 6.78 -14.52 -21.87
CA ILE A 7 6.00 -14.47 -20.63
C ILE A 7 6.82 -15.03 -19.47
N PHE A 8 7.43 -16.20 -19.65
CA PHE A 8 8.21 -16.84 -18.61
C PHE A 8 9.37 -15.94 -18.13
N LYS A 9 10.12 -15.32 -19.06
CA LYS A 9 11.21 -14.41 -18.71
C LYS A 9 10.72 -13.16 -17.99
N GLU A 10 9.62 -12.56 -18.44
CA GLU A 10 9.02 -11.36 -17.83
C GLU A 10 8.50 -11.68 -16.42
N SER A 11 7.74 -12.76 -16.26
CA SER A 11 7.22 -13.21 -14.96
C SER A 11 8.32 -13.56 -13.98
N VAL A 12 9.35 -14.30 -14.40
CA VAL A 12 10.50 -14.64 -13.54
C VAL A 12 11.24 -13.38 -13.08
N THR A 13 11.43 -12.40 -13.98
CA THR A 13 12.09 -11.13 -13.63
C THR A 13 11.30 -10.38 -12.56
N ILE A 14 9.97 -10.28 -12.73
CA ILE A 14 9.08 -9.61 -11.76
C ILE A 14 9.10 -10.35 -10.42
N VAL A 15 9.01 -11.68 -10.43
CA VAL A 15 9.03 -12.50 -9.20
C VAL A 15 10.34 -12.37 -8.45
N ILE A 16 11.49 -12.32 -9.13
CA ILE A 16 12.80 -12.11 -8.48
C ILE A 16 12.83 -10.75 -7.79
N ILE A 17 12.34 -9.70 -8.46
CA ILE A 17 12.30 -8.34 -7.90
C ILE A 17 11.37 -8.29 -6.68
N SER A 18 10.14 -8.81 -6.79
CA SER A 18 9.19 -8.81 -5.68
C SER A 18 9.67 -9.65 -4.51
N SER A 19 10.29 -10.81 -4.77
CA SER A 19 10.88 -11.66 -3.73
C SER A 19 12.02 -10.96 -3.01
N THR A 20 12.86 -10.22 -3.73
CA THR A 20 13.96 -9.46 -3.12
C THR A 20 13.42 -8.38 -2.16
N ILE A 21 12.38 -7.65 -2.58
CA ILE A 21 11.71 -6.66 -1.72
C ILE A 21 11.03 -7.33 -0.52
N GLY A 22 10.40 -8.49 -0.75
CA GLY A 22 9.80 -9.31 0.31
C GLY A 22 10.81 -9.77 1.36
N ILE A 23 12.04 -10.11 0.96
CA ILE A 23 13.13 -10.42 1.91
C ILE A 23 13.42 -9.21 2.78
N PHE A 24 13.53 -7.99 2.21
CA PHE A 24 13.73 -6.79 3.01
C PHE A 24 12.59 -6.55 4.00
N SER A 25 11.34 -6.68 3.57
CA SER A 25 10.17 -6.57 4.46
C SER A 25 10.21 -7.60 5.59
N GLY A 26 10.47 -8.87 5.27
CA GLY A 26 10.57 -9.95 6.26
C GLY A 26 11.71 -9.76 7.26
N THR A 27 12.89 -9.32 6.78
CA THR A 27 14.01 -9.01 7.67
C THR A 27 13.70 -7.85 8.60
N LEU A 28 12.99 -6.82 8.12
CA LEU A 28 12.57 -5.68 8.93
C LEU A 28 11.61 -6.10 10.05
N LEU A 29 10.64 -6.97 9.74
CA LEU A 29 9.75 -7.56 10.74
C LEU A 29 10.50 -8.44 11.74
N SER A 30 11.44 -9.26 11.27
CA SER A 30 12.23 -10.16 12.12
C SER A 30 13.14 -9.41 13.09
N VAL A 31 13.82 -8.35 12.66
CA VAL A 31 14.68 -7.53 13.53
C VAL A 31 13.86 -6.86 14.65
N ASN A 32 12.59 -6.55 14.38
CA ASN A 32 11.68 -5.90 15.32
C ASN A 32 10.69 -6.87 16.00
N GLU A 33 10.97 -8.18 15.98
CA GLU A 33 10.05 -9.20 16.50
C GLU A 33 9.63 -8.95 17.94
N LYS A 34 10.56 -8.52 18.82
CA LYS A 34 10.29 -8.30 20.25
C LYS A 34 9.27 -7.19 20.47
N LEU A 35 9.36 -6.13 19.67
CA LEU A 35 8.42 -5.01 19.71
C LEU A 35 7.04 -5.44 19.20
N LEU A 36 6.99 -6.23 18.13
CA LEU A 36 5.73 -6.74 17.58
C LEU A 36 5.04 -7.74 18.53
N TYR A 37 5.80 -8.59 19.21
CA TYR A 37 5.28 -9.50 20.25
C TYR A 37 4.78 -8.75 21.48
N ALA A 38 5.34 -7.58 21.80
CA ALA A 38 4.84 -6.73 22.87
C ALA A 38 3.46 -6.12 22.53
N ILE A 39 3.09 -6.03 21.25
CA ILE A 39 1.82 -5.47 20.78
C ILE A 39 1.14 -6.45 19.79
N PRO A 40 0.62 -7.60 20.27
CA PRO A 40 0.17 -8.71 19.40
C PRO A 40 -0.98 -8.33 18.46
N ILE A 41 -1.79 -7.34 18.82
CA ILE A 41 -2.89 -6.84 17.99
C ILE A 41 -2.39 -6.24 16.67
N ILE A 42 -1.17 -5.68 16.64
CA ILE A 42 -0.55 -5.15 15.43
C ILE A 42 -0.18 -6.29 14.48
N LEU A 43 0.34 -7.41 14.99
CA LEU A 43 0.63 -8.60 14.19
C LEU A 43 -0.65 -9.19 13.56
N LEU A 44 -1.76 -9.18 14.29
CA LEU A 44 -3.06 -9.64 13.78
C LEU A 44 -3.56 -8.77 12.62
N ILE A 45 -3.41 -7.45 12.74
CA ILE A 45 -3.99 -6.47 11.82
C ILE A 45 -3.08 -6.15 10.62
N LEU A 46 -1.76 -6.33 10.77
CA LEU A 46 -0.75 -5.96 9.76
C LEU A 46 -1.03 -6.52 8.35
N PRO A 47 -1.40 -7.79 8.14
CA PRO A 47 -1.68 -8.31 6.79
C PRO A 47 -2.84 -7.56 6.11
N SER A 48 -3.87 -7.22 6.87
CA SER A 48 -5.04 -6.50 6.36
C SER A 48 -4.71 -5.05 6.02
N LEU A 49 -3.86 -4.39 6.82
CA LEU A 49 -3.36 -3.04 6.51
C LEU A 49 -2.55 -3.01 5.22
N ASN A 50 -1.70 -4.02 5.06
CA ASN A 50 -0.84 -4.15 3.90
C ASN A 50 -1.66 -4.41 2.61
N SER A 51 -2.68 -5.27 2.69
CA SER A 51 -3.64 -5.45 1.58
C SER A 51 -4.35 -4.15 1.25
N LEU A 52 -4.90 -3.45 2.26
CA LEU A 52 -5.67 -2.23 2.07
C LEU A 52 -4.89 -1.17 1.26
N ILE A 53 -3.64 -0.91 1.62
CA ILE A 53 -2.84 0.10 0.92
C ILE A 53 -2.42 -0.35 -0.48
N GLY A 54 -2.11 -1.64 -0.66
CA GLY A 54 -1.78 -2.22 -1.96
C GLY A 54 -2.97 -2.16 -2.93
N ASP A 55 -4.17 -2.45 -2.45
CA ASP A 55 -5.41 -2.44 -3.22
C ASP A 55 -5.78 -1.01 -3.65
N ILE A 56 -5.76 -0.06 -2.71
CA ILE A 56 -6.03 1.37 -3.01
C ILE A 56 -5.03 1.91 -4.04
N SER A 57 -3.76 1.55 -3.91
CA SER A 57 -2.71 1.96 -4.85
C SER A 57 -2.94 1.38 -6.25
N THR A 58 -3.35 0.11 -6.33
CA THR A 58 -3.67 -0.56 -7.59
C THR A 58 -4.87 0.08 -8.29
N VAL A 59 -5.91 0.42 -7.52
CA VAL A 59 -7.09 1.14 -8.04
C VAL A 59 -6.68 2.52 -8.56
N LEU A 60 -5.82 3.25 -7.85
CA LEU A 60 -5.33 4.55 -8.30
C LEU A 60 -4.58 4.44 -9.65
N VAL A 61 -3.62 3.53 -9.76
CA VAL A 61 -2.87 3.33 -11.00
C VAL A 61 -3.81 2.99 -12.16
N SER A 62 -4.79 2.12 -11.92
CA SER A 62 -5.76 1.70 -12.94
C SER A 62 -6.60 2.89 -13.42
N ARG A 63 -7.10 3.72 -12.50
CA ARG A 63 -7.88 4.93 -12.82
C ARG A 63 -7.05 5.97 -13.56
N LEU A 64 -5.84 6.26 -13.08
CA LEU A 64 -4.92 7.20 -13.74
C LEU A 64 -4.60 6.76 -15.16
N THR A 65 -4.35 5.46 -15.36
CA THR A 65 -4.09 4.89 -16.69
C THR A 65 -5.29 5.12 -17.61
N ILE A 66 -6.51 4.80 -17.17
CA ILE A 66 -7.73 5.05 -17.94
C ILE A 66 -7.85 6.54 -18.27
N HIS A 67 -7.67 7.41 -17.27
CA HIS A 67 -7.79 8.85 -17.45
C HIS A 67 -6.83 9.43 -18.49
N LEU A 68 -5.59 8.90 -18.54
CA LEU A 68 -4.57 9.27 -19.52
C LEU A 68 -4.92 8.77 -20.93
N TYR A 69 -5.41 7.53 -21.06
CA TYR A 69 -5.81 6.97 -22.36
C TYR A 69 -7.03 7.66 -22.97
N ILE A 70 -8.03 8.02 -22.16
CA ILE A 70 -9.23 8.73 -22.64
C ILE A 70 -9.01 10.25 -22.75
N GLY A 71 -7.85 10.76 -22.34
CA GLY A 71 -7.50 12.19 -22.41
C GLY A 71 -8.21 13.09 -21.39
N SER A 72 -8.89 12.51 -20.40
CA SER A 72 -9.55 13.26 -19.32
C SER A 72 -8.58 13.88 -18.30
N ILE A 73 -7.37 13.33 -18.19
CA ILE A 73 -6.24 13.95 -17.50
C ILE A 73 -5.12 14.09 -18.53
N PRO A 74 -4.55 15.29 -18.73
CA PRO A 74 -3.45 15.44 -19.67
C PRO A 74 -2.18 14.76 -19.13
N PRO A 75 -1.27 14.31 -20.00
CA PRO A 75 -0.04 13.63 -19.61
C PRO A 75 1.03 14.62 -19.10
N LYS A 76 0.64 15.50 -18.18
CA LYS A 76 1.47 16.51 -17.52
C LYS A 76 1.13 16.54 -16.04
N VAL A 77 2.12 16.84 -15.20
CA VAL A 77 1.92 16.96 -13.75
C VAL A 77 1.18 18.26 -13.47
N GLN A 78 -0.14 18.19 -13.48
CA GLN A 78 -1.02 19.32 -13.21
C GLN A 78 -2.26 18.87 -12.45
N LYS A 79 -2.87 19.82 -11.73
CA LYS A 79 -4.16 19.57 -11.08
C LYS A 79 -5.24 19.35 -12.15
N SER A 80 -6.14 18.42 -11.88
CA SER A 80 -7.34 18.15 -12.66
C SER A 80 -8.49 17.90 -11.70
N GLU A 81 -9.70 18.32 -12.05
CA GLU A 81 -10.89 18.05 -11.26
C GLU A 81 -11.09 16.54 -11.08
N ARG A 82 -10.88 15.74 -12.13
CA ARG A 82 -10.95 14.27 -12.07
C ARG A 82 -9.93 13.67 -11.11
N LEU A 83 -8.72 14.23 -11.07
CA LEU A 83 -7.69 13.78 -10.12
C LEU A 83 -8.10 14.07 -8.66
N LEU A 84 -8.77 15.20 -8.43
CA LEU A 84 -9.27 15.58 -7.12
C LEU A 84 -10.46 14.70 -6.69
N GLU A 85 -11.37 14.40 -7.62
CA GLU A 85 -12.47 13.44 -7.39
C GLU A 85 -11.93 12.06 -7.02
N ASP A 86 -10.94 11.55 -7.76
CA ASP A 86 -10.29 10.29 -7.45
C ASP A 86 -9.58 10.33 -6.10
N PHE A 87 -8.85 11.41 -5.79
CA PHE A 87 -8.19 11.58 -4.49
C PHE A 87 -9.20 11.52 -3.34
N ILE A 88 -10.29 12.29 -3.42
CA ILE A 88 -11.32 12.32 -2.38
C ILE A 88 -12.03 10.97 -2.29
N GLY A 89 -12.40 10.37 -3.41
CA GLY A 89 -13.06 9.07 -3.44
C GLY A 89 -12.21 7.98 -2.79
N LEU A 90 -10.92 7.92 -3.11
CA LEU A 90 -9.99 6.97 -2.51
C LEU A 90 -9.72 7.28 -1.03
N LEU A 91 -9.66 8.56 -0.64
CA LEU A 91 -9.50 8.96 0.76
C LEU A 91 -10.73 8.57 1.60
N ILE A 92 -11.94 8.74 1.08
CA ILE A 92 -13.16 8.27 1.75
C ILE A 92 -13.14 6.74 1.86
N THR A 93 -12.78 6.05 0.77
CA THR A 93 -12.70 4.58 0.74
C THR A 93 -11.72 4.07 1.80
N ILE A 94 -10.51 4.64 1.87
CA ILE A 94 -9.50 4.19 2.83
C ILE A 94 -9.92 4.46 4.28
N ILE A 95 -10.58 5.58 4.56
CA ILE A 95 -11.09 5.90 5.91
C ILE A 95 -12.19 4.91 6.33
N LEU A 96 -13.15 4.63 5.44
CA LEU A 96 -14.22 3.67 5.73
C LEU A 96 -13.67 2.26 5.93
N SER A 97 -12.77 1.82 5.06
CA SER A 97 -12.11 0.51 5.18
C SER A 97 -11.29 0.40 6.46
N LEU A 98 -10.58 1.47 6.86
CA LEU A 98 -9.85 1.53 8.13
C LEU A 98 -10.77 1.37 9.33
N ILE A 99 -11.91 2.05 9.36
CA ILE A 99 -12.88 1.95 10.46
C ILE A 99 -13.34 0.50 10.61
N VAL A 100 -13.74 -0.14 9.52
CA VAL A 100 -14.19 -1.54 9.53
C VAL A 100 -13.08 -2.48 9.97
N LEU A 101 -11.87 -2.30 9.44
CA LEU A 101 -10.70 -3.11 9.75
C LEU A 101 -10.29 -3.00 11.23
N ILE A 102 -10.31 -1.79 11.81
CA ILE A 102 -10.02 -1.58 13.23
C ILE A 102 -11.10 -2.24 14.09
N ILE A 103 -12.38 -2.03 13.78
CA ILE A 103 -13.49 -2.64 14.54
C ILE A 103 -13.36 -4.17 14.53
N LEU A 104 -13.23 -4.78 13.36
CA LEU A 104 -13.10 -6.22 13.22
C LEU A 104 -11.83 -6.76 13.87
N GLY A 105 -10.69 -6.08 13.67
CA GLY A 105 -9.41 -6.46 14.26
C GLY A 105 -9.46 -6.49 15.78
N PHE A 106 -10.09 -5.50 16.41
CA PHE A 106 -10.25 -5.44 17.86
C PHE A 106 -11.25 -6.49 18.38
N ILE A 107 -12.38 -6.70 17.69
CA ILE A 107 -13.34 -7.76 18.04
C ILE A 107 -12.66 -9.13 18.03
N ILE A 108 -11.93 -9.45 16.96
CA ILE A 108 -11.20 -10.71 16.82
C ILE A 108 -10.09 -10.79 17.86
N GLY A 109 -9.35 -9.71 18.10
CA GLY A 109 -8.29 -9.65 19.11
C GLY A 109 -8.80 -9.97 20.51
N ILE A 110 -9.94 -9.40 20.90
CA ILE A 110 -10.61 -9.69 22.18
C ILE A 110 -11.06 -11.16 22.22
N TYR A 111 -11.66 -11.66 21.13
CA TYR A 111 -12.14 -13.05 21.05
C TYR A 111 -11.02 -14.09 21.21
N VAL A 112 -9.84 -13.82 20.65
CA VAL A 112 -8.65 -14.68 20.74
C VAL A 112 -7.89 -14.48 22.07
N GLY A 113 -8.30 -13.53 22.91
CA GLY A 113 -7.71 -13.28 24.23
C GLY A 113 -6.45 -12.41 24.20
N ILE A 114 -6.26 -11.59 23.17
CA ILE A 114 -5.16 -10.62 23.10
C ILE A 114 -5.42 -9.51 24.13
N ASN A 115 -4.46 -9.30 25.04
CA ASN A 115 -4.51 -8.16 25.96
C ASN A 115 -4.14 -6.87 25.20
N ILE A 116 -5.10 -5.95 25.07
CA ILE A 116 -4.92 -4.70 24.33
C ILE A 116 -4.64 -3.57 25.32
N VAL A 117 -3.37 -3.19 25.43
CA VAL A 117 -2.93 -2.07 26.25
C VAL A 117 -2.93 -0.79 25.41
N ASN A 118 -3.52 0.30 25.91
CA ASN A 118 -3.60 1.60 25.25
C ASN A 118 -4.21 1.56 23.83
N PRO A 119 -5.48 1.15 23.69
CA PRO A 119 -6.15 0.99 22.38
C PRO A 119 -6.15 2.25 21.53
N PHE A 120 -6.28 3.44 22.15
CA PHE A 120 -6.27 4.71 21.44
C PHE A 120 -4.93 5.02 20.76
N LEU A 121 -3.81 4.66 21.40
CA LEU A 121 -2.47 4.86 20.86
C LEU A 121 -2.23 3.94 19.65
N ILE A 122 -2.66 2.69 19.74
CA ILE A 122 -2.60 1.73 18.64
C ILE A 122 -3.41 2.23 17.44
N ILE A 123 -4.64 2.70 17.68
CA ILE A 123 -5.50 3.26 16.64
C ILE A 123 -4.83 4.49 15.99
N LEU A 124 -4.24 5.39 16.80
CA LEU A 124 -3.52 6.55 16.30
C LEU A 124 -2.36 6.14 15.38
N VAL A 125 -1.53 5.19 15.82
CA VAL A 125 -0.38 4.67 15.05
C VAL A 125 -0.86 4.08 13.71
N ILE A 126 -1.93 3.28 13.71
CA ILE A 126 -2.51 2.70 12.49
C ILE A 126 -2.99 3.79 11.53
N ILE A 127 -3.75 4.77 12.04
CA ILE A 127 -4.30 5.86 11.22
C ILE A 127 -3.16 6.69 10.61
N VAL A 128 -2.19 7.11 11.42
CA VAL A 128 -1.07 7.92 10.94
C VAL A 128 -0.27 7.14 9.89
N THR A 129 0.00 5.85 10.11
CA THR A 129 0.69 4.98 9.15
C THR A 129 -0.01 4.97 7.79
N ILE A 130 -1.30 4.64 7.77
CA ILE A 130 -2.04 4.47 6.52
C ILE A 130 -2.29 5.80 5.82
N ILE A 131 -2.58 6.87 6.55
CA ILE A 131 -2.76 8.20 5.96
C ILE A 131 -1.43 8.68 5.35
N THR A 132 -0.30 8.54 6.06
CA THR A 132 1.02 8.90 5.50
C THR A 132 1.31 8.11 4.22
N LEU A 133 1.09 6.79 4.23
CA LEU A 133 1.26 5.95 3.04
C LEU A 133 0.38 6.38 1.88
N PHE A 134 -0.90 6.65 2.16
CA PHE A 134 -1.84 7.08 1.14
C PHE A 134 -1.34 8.32 0.40
N PHE A 135 -0.91 9.37 1.13
CA PHE A 135 -0.38 10.57 0.52
C PHE A 135 0.90 10.28 -0.28
N VAL A 136 1.86 9.57 0.31
CA VAL A 136 3.15 9.26 -0.35
C VAL A 136 2.92 8.50 -1.65
N LEU A 137 2.13 7.42 -1.60
CA LEU A 137 1.85 6.58 -2.76
C LEU A 137 0.99 7.32 -3.78
N PHE A 138 0.01 8.12 -3.36
CA PHE A 138 -0.80 8.88 -4.30
C PHE A 138 0.05 9.77 -5.20
N PHE A 139 0.95 10.56 -4.62
CA PHE A 139 1.84 11.44 -5.39
C PHE A 139 2.84 10.66 -6.24
N LEU A 140 3.45 9.62 -5.65
CA LEU A 140 4.43 8.79 -6.35
C LEU A 140 3.83 8.13 -7.59
N LEU A 141 2.63 7.55 -7.46
CA LEU A 141 1.94 6.86 -8.54
C LEU A 141 1.37 7.83 -9.57
N PHE A 142 0.89 9.00 -9.17
CA PHE A 142 0.48 10.04 -10.11
C PHE A 142 1.64 10.47 -11.02
N ILE A 143 2.78 10.82 -10.43
CA ILE A 143 3.97 11.22 -11.18
C ILE A 143 4.49 10.05 -12.01
N GLY A 144 4.56 8.85 -11.43
CA GLY A 144 4.99 7.64 -12.10
C GLY A 144 4.12 7.29 -13.32
N SER A 145 2.81 7.48 -13.21
CA SER A 145 1.86 7.16 -14.29
C SER A 145 2.04 8.10 -15.47
N ILE A 146 2.16 9.40 -15.22
CA ILE A 146 2.44 10.40 -16.26
C ILE A 146 3.80 10.12 -16.93
N PHE A 147 4.81 9.81 -16.14
CA PHE A 147 6.16 9.53 -16.65
C PHE A 147 6.22 8.30 -17.56
N LEU A 148 5.57 7.20 -17.17
CA LEU A 148 5.52 5.99 -17.97
C LEU A 148 4.68 6.17 -19.22
N PHE A 149 3.54 6.84 -19.10
CA PHE A 149 2.66 7.11 -20.23
C PHE A 149 3.36 7.99 -21.28
N ASN A 150 4.09 9.03 -20.87
CA ASN A 150 4.90 9.86 -21.77
C ASN A 150 6.02 9.08 -22.48
N ARG A 151 6.41 7.92 -21.97
CA ARG A 151 7.37 7.01 -22.60
C ARG A 151 6.71 5.91 -23.45
N GLY A 152 5.40 6.02 -23.69
CA GLY A 152 4.63 5.03 -24.44
C GLY A 152 4.50 3.68 -23.74
N LYS A 153 4.73 3.62 -22.41
CA LYS A 153 4.55 2.42 -21.61
C LYS A 153 3.24 2.51 -20.85
N ASP A 154 2.51 1.40 -20.81
CA ASP A 154 1.32 1.28 -19.97
C ASP A 154 1.72 1.31 -18.48
N PRO A 155 1.26 2.31 -17.70
CA PRO A 155 1.56 2.39 -16.27
C PRO A 155 1.09 1.17 -15.48
N ASN A 156 -0.02 0.52 -15.87
CA ASN A 156 -0.55 -0.66 -15.16
C ASN A 156 0.47 -1.80 -15.15
N ASN A 157 1.16 -2.02 -16.27
CA ASN A 157 2.09 -3.14 -16.44
C ASN A 157 3.34 -3.03 -15.56
N LEU A 158 3.69 -1.83 -15.09
CA LEU A 158 4.92 -1.60 -14.32
C LEU A 158 4.64 -1.11 -12.90
N LEU A 159 3.68 -0.20 -12.72
CA LEU A 159 3.40 0.41 -11.42
C LEU A 159 2.62 -0.50 -10.50
N ILE A 160 1.73 -1.37 -11.00
CA ILE A 160 0.97 -2.26 -10.12
C ILE A 160 1.91 -3.25 -9.40
N PRO A 161 2.75 -4.05 -10.10
CA PRO A 161 3.66 -4.96 -9.41
C PRO A 161 4.68 -4.23 -8.52
N PHE A 162 5.12 -3.04 -8.97
CA PHE A 162 6.05 -2.21 -8.22
C PHE A 162 5.41 -1.71 -6.91
N VAL A 163 4.18 -1.19 -6.96
CA VAL A 163 3.54 -0.62 -5.78
C VAL A 163 3.09 -1.66 -4.78
N THR A 164 2.64 -2.83 -5.22
CA THR A 164 2.34 -3.94 -4.30
C THR A 164 3.60 -4.33 -3.52
N SER A 165 4.73 -4.50 -4.20
CA SER A 165 6.00 -4.81 -3.52
C SER A 165 6.44 -3.67 -2.60
N LEU A 166 6.26 -2.42 -3.03
CA LEU A 166 6.61 -1.25 -2.23
C LEU A 166 5.72 -1.12 -0.99
N ALA A 167 4.41 -1.39 -1.12
CA ALA A 167 3.46 -1.44 -0.01
C ALA A 167 3.86 -2.52 1.01
N ASP A 168 4.20 -3.72 0.54
CA ASP A 168 4.65 -4.84 1.38
C ASP A 168 5.86 -4.46 2.25
N PHE A 169 6.70 -3.54 1.78
CA PHE A 169 7.86 -3.05 2.52
C PHE A 169 7.56 -1.80 3.36
N LEU A 170 6.89 -0.80 2.79
CA LEU A 170 6.66 0.49 3.44
C LEU A 170 5.63 0.40 4.57
N THR A 171 4.63 -0.49 4.47
CA THR A 171 3.62 -0.69 5.51
C THR A 171 4.25 -1.09 6.84
N PRO A 172 4.98 -2.22 6.94
CA PRO A 172 5.63 -2.61 8.18
C PRO A 172 6.72 -1.61 8.61
N LEU A 173 7.46 -1.01 7.67
CA LEU A 173 8.47 0.00 7.98
C LEU A 173 7.87 1.21 8.70
N LEU A 174 6.87 1.87 8.12
CA LEU A 174 6.25 3.05 8.72
C LEU A 174 5.49 2.72 10.00
N LEU A 175 4.85 1.55 10.04
CA LEU A 175 4.17 1.08 11.24
C LEU A 175 5.16 0.95 12.40
N ILE A 176 6.30 0.30 12.19
CA ILE A 176 7.36 0.16 13.21
C ILE A 176 7.92 1.52 13.62
N ILE A 177 8.20 2.40 12.66
CA ILE A 177 8.69 3.76 12.95
C ILE A 177 7.70 4.50 13.86
N PHE A 178 6.40 4.47 13.54
CA PHE A 178 5.39 5.17 14.34
C PHE A 178 5.13 4.49 15.69
N ILE A 179 5.27 3.17 15.80
CA ILE A 179 5.28 2.51 17.11
C ILE A 179 6.42 3.08 17.95
N ILE A 180 7.65 3.11 17.45
CA ILE A 180 8.83 3.61 18.20
C ILE A 180 8.69 5.09 18.59
N ILE A 181 8.02 5.90 17.76
CA ILE A 181 7.83 7.33 18.04
C ILE A 181 6.75 7.58 19.09
N PHE A 182 5.66 6.83 19.06
CA PHE A 182 4.46 7.11 19.86
C PHE A 182 4.28 6.19 21.08
N ILE A 183 4.96 5.04 21.12
CA ILE A 183 4.84 4.00 22.16
C ILE A 183 6.23 3.72 22.74
#